data_AF-A0A3M1LA71-F1
#
_entry.id   AF-A0A3M1LA71-F1
#
_cell.length_a   1.000
_cell.length_b   1.000
_cell.length_c   1.000
_cell.angle_alpha   90.00
_cell.angle_beta   90.00
_cell.angle_gamma   90.00
#
_symmetry.space_group_name_H-M   'P 1'
#
loop_
_entity.id
_entity.type
_entity.pdbx_description
1 polymer ?
#
loop_
_entity_poly.entity_id
_entity_poly.type
_entity_poly.pdbx_seq_one_letter_code
_entity_poly.pdbx_strand_id
1 'polypeptide(L)'
;MQNDPFLEVAFHGLERGEYEVELCSPVRQRERLSASASSVSAFFVHLALADPSLSEVAVRLNAEGRTIWESALPVSVHSIRGQVRDFEGRPFPAYLWAVEEDLSRPQAMVQTDPEGNFVFWYPAGKRVRLFVDDETYSQTTYECWITVDRLEGDIEVYPRVGNFEVWGLHCWHNELIWQVYFWPVSLPLDLRARKAGRETFYGPRLARRDVTVRVNGEEVAIIGFRNVRVSAGGGRTHLACLLEFPFQREKRGKPVLIQVEVNTKSRGRGEAWYVAW
;
A
#
# COMPACT_ATOMS: atom_id res chain seq x y z
N MET A 1 9.37 -4.19 14.62
CA MET A 1 10.23 -4.02 13.42
C MET A 1 10.08 -2.58 12.96
N GLN A 2 11.19 -1.91 12.68
CA GLN A 2 11.23 -0.50 12.30
C GLN A 2 11.51 -0.41 10.80
N ASN A 3 10.61 0.24 10.03
CA ASN A 3 10.89 0.61 8.64
C ASN A 3 11.73 1.89 8.68
N ASP A 4 13.03 1.72 8.87
CA ASP A 4 13.96 2.83 8.75
C ASP A 4 14.15 3.21 7.26
N PRO A 5 14.45 4.47 6.95
CA PRO A 5 14.68 4.92 5.58
C PRO A 5 15.72 4.06 4.87
N PHE A 6 15.41 3.64 3.64
CA PHE A 6 16.25 2.73 2.88
C PHE A 6 16.39 3.15 1.42
N LEU A 7 17.51 2.74 0.81
CA LEU A 7 17.80 2.88 -0.61
C LEU A 7 17.94 1.50 -1.23
N GLU A 8 17.14 1.23 -2.26
CA GLU A 8 17.34 0.08 -3.15
C GLU A 8 18.18 0.50 -4.36
N VAL A 9 19.29 -0.18 -4.59
CA VAL A 9 20.08 -0.06 -5.81
C VAL A 9 19.90 -1.33 -6.63
N ALA A 10 19.11 -1.24 -7.70
CA ALA A 10 18.85 -2.35 -8.61
C ALA A 10 19.87 -2.36 -9.76
N PHE A 11 20.54 -3.50 -9.93
CA PHE A 11 21.48 -3.76 -11.01
C PHE A 11 20.86 -4.73 -12.01
N HIS A 12 21.05 -4.44 -13.29
CA HIS A 12 20.54 -5.26 -14.39
C HIS A 12 21.70 -5.68 -15.31
N GLY A 13 21.69 -6.95 -15.74
CA GLY A 13 22.69 -7.47 -16.67
C GLY A 13 24.06 -7.75 -16.07
N LEU A 14 24.16 -7.89 -14.74
CA LEU A 14 25.40 -8.37 -14.11
C LEU A 14 25.66 -9.83 -14.49
N GLU A 15 26.93 -10.15 -14.74
CA GLU A 15 27.35 -11.54 -14.90
C GLU A 15 27.19 -12.29 -13.57
N ARG A 16 27.06 -13.62 -13.64
CA ARG A 16 26.95 -14.42 -12.42
C ARG A 16 28.23 -14.31 -11.59
N GLY A 17 28.11 -13.97 -10.33
CA GLY A 17 29.25 -13.79 -9.44
C GLY A 17 28.91 -13.06 -8.15
N GLU A 18 29.94 -12.82 -7.35
CA GLU A 18 29.87 -12.07 -6.10
C GLU A 18 30.34 -10.63 -6.32
N TYR A 19 29.58 -9.68 -5.81
CA TYR A 19 29.86 -8.27 -5.90
C TYR A 19 29.77 -7.61 -4.53
N GLU A 20 30.49 -6.51 -4.36
CA GLU A 20 30.35 -5.62 -3.22
C GLU A 20 29.85 -4.26 -3.71
N VAL A 21 28.77 -3.77 -3.12
CA VAL A 21 28.23 -2.43 -3.40
C VAL A 21 28.50 -1.55 -2.20
N GLU A 22 29.09 -0.39 -2.46
CA GLU A 22 29.43 0.60 -1.46
C GLU A 22 28.66 1.89 -1.73
N LEU A 23 27.95 2.40 -0.72
CA LEU A 23 27.63 3.83 -0.64
C LEU A 23 28.88 4.54 -0.12
N CYS A 24 29.39 5.52 -0.88
CA CYS A 24 30.67 6.16 -0.58
C CYS A 24 30.51 7.53 0.12
N SER A 25 29.47 8.27 -0.23
CA SER A 25 29.20 9.62 0.29
C SER A 25 27.76 10.04 -0.02
N PRO A 26 27.12 10.86 0.85
CA PRO A 26 27.55 11.22 2.20
C PRO A 26 27.31 10.12 3.23
N VAL A 27 26.56 9.07 2.85
CA VAL A 27 26.38 7.85 3.62
C VAL A 27 27.46 6.84 3.25
N ARG A 28 28.07 6.21 4.25
CA ARG A 28 29.06 5.14 4.05
C ARG A 28 28.53 3.82 4.56
N GLN A 29 28.21 2.91 3.64
CA GLN A 29 27.72 1.57 3.95
C GLN A 29 28.14 0.61 2.84
N ARG A 30 28.28 -0.67 3.17
CA ARG A 30 28.65 -1.72 2.20
C ARG A 30 27.71 -2.90 2.33
N GLU A 31 27.32 -3.44 1.19
CA GLU A 31 26.51 -4.64 1.08
C GLU A 31 27.17 -5.61 0.09
N ARG A 32 27.01 -6.91 0.34
CA ARG A 32 27.44 -7.97 -0.58
C ARG A 32 26.24 -8.51 -1.31
N LEU A 33 26.39 -8.80 -2.59
CA LEU A 33 25.34 -9.40 -3.40
C LEU A 33 25.89 -10.50 -4.29
N SER A 34 25.10 -11.57 -4.40
CA SER A 34 25.37 -12.70 -5.28
C SER A 34 24.43 -12.60 -6.48
N ALA A 35 24.96 -12.25 -7.65
CA ALA A 35 24.18 -12.20 -8.88
C ALA A 35 23.98 -13.62 -9.43
N SER A 36 22.74 -14.11 -9.41
CA SER A 36 22.37 -15.41 -9.99
C SER A 36 21.38 -15.29 -11.16
N ALA A 37 20.76 -14.11 -11.30
CA ALA A 37 19.69 -13.78 -12.23
C ALA A 37 20.02 -12.53 -13.07
N SER A 38 19.12 -12.16 -13.99
CA SER A 38 19.25 -10.98 -14.86
C SER A 38 19.16 -9.64 -14.11
N SER A 39 18.65 -9.65 -12.88
CA SER A 39 18.59 -8.48 -12.01
C SER A 39 18.83 -8.86 -10.56
N VAL A 40 19.49 -7.98 -9.80
CA VAL A 40 19.77 -8.13 -8.38
C VAL A 40 19.77 -6.75 -7.71
N SER A 41 19.28 -6.66 -6.48
CA SER A 41 19.21 -5.40 -5.74
C SER A 41 20.05 -5.46 -4.47
N ALA A 42 20.74 -4.36 -4.16
CA ALA A 42 21.34 -4.10 -2.85
C ALA A 42 20.45 -3.14 -2.07
N PHE A 43 20.30 -3.38 -0.76
CA PHE A 43 19.43 -2.59 0.11
C PHE A 43 20.25 -1.96 1.25
N PHE A 44 20.17 -0.64 1.37
CA PHE A 44 20.92 0.12 2.37
C PHE A 44 19.94 0.82 3.31
N VAL A 45 19.99 0.52 4.61
CA VAL A 45 19.14 1.14 5.64
C VAL A 45 19.96 2.15 6.43
N HIS A 46 19.58 3.44 6.37
CA HIS A 46 20.31 4.50 7.06
C HIS A 46 19.44 5.75 7.27
N LEU A 47 19.38 6.30 8.49
CA LEU A 47 18.51 7.43 8.84
C LEU A 47 18.73 8.69 7.99
N ALA A 48 19.98 8.98 7.60
CA ALA A 48 20.29 10.12 6.73
C ALA A 48 19.63 10.04 5.33
N LEU A 49 19.15 8.87 4.90
CA LEU A 49 18.40 8.74 3.65
C LEU A 49 17.04 9.45 3.70
N ALA A 50 16.50 9.73 4.89
CA ALA A 50 15.30 10.57 5.05
C ALA A 50 15.59 12.07 5.06
N ASP A 51 16.86 12.51 4.97
CA ASP A 51 17.18 13.94 4.89
C ASP A 51 16.76 14.48 3.52
N PRO A 52 15.77 15.40 3.43
CA PRO A 52 15.33 15.94 2.15
C PRO A 52 16.40 16.79 1.44
N SER A 53 17.47 17.20 2.13
CA SER A 53 18.62 17.88 1.52
C SER A 53 19.58 16.91 0.82
N LEU A 54 19.46 15.60 1.10
CA LEU A 54 20.25 14.56 0.43
C LEU A 54 19.65 14.25 -0.94
N SER A 55 20.17 14.89 -1.99
CA SER A 55 19.68 14.66 -3.36
C SER A 55 20.33 13.46 -4.04
N GLU A 56 21.53 13.04 -3.62
CA GLU A 56 22.30 11.99 -4.27
C GLU A 56 23.22 11.23 -3.31
N VAL A 57 23.52 9.98 -3.66
CA VAL A 57 24.58 9.18 -3.03
C VAL A 57 25.55 8.67 -4.08
N ALA A 58 26.84 8.75 -3.77
CA ALA A 58 27.86 8.10 -4.57
C ALA A 58 27.82 6.59 -4.30
N VAL A 59 27.70 5.80 -5.36
CA VAL A 59 27.63 4.34 -5.29
C VAL A 59 28.73 3.72 -6.15
N ARG A 60 29.37 2.69 -5.60
CA ARG A 60 30.43 1.94 -6.25
C ARG A 60 30.09 0.45 -6.25
N LEU A 61 30.30 -0.20 -7.38
CA LEU A 61 30.20 -1.65 -7.53
C LEU A 61 31.60 -2.23 -7.76
N ASN A 62 31.97 -3.18 -6.92
CA ASN A 62 33.24 -3.88 -6.99
C ASN A 62 33.02 -5.37 -7.31
N ALA A 63 33.88 -5.92 -8.17
CA ALA A 63 34.00 -7.36 -8.45
C ALA A 63 35.45 -7.77 -8.29
N GLU A 64 35.72 -8.87 -7.57
CA GLU A 64 37.08 -9.40 -7.36
C GLU A 64 38.08 -8.35 -6.83
N GLY A 65 37.61 -7.44 -5.97
CA GLY A 65 38.44 -6.36 -5.40
C GLY A 65 38.75 -5.20 -6.36
N ARG A 66 38.12 -5.15 -7.53
CA ARG A 66 38.24 -4.04 -8.49
C ARG A 66 36.92 -3.32 -8.66
N THR A 67 36.97 -1.99 -8.76
CA THR A 67 35.81 -1.18 -9.12
C THR A 67 35.50 -1.38 -10.59
N ILE A 68 34.29 -1.85 -10.87
CA ILE A 68 33.79 -2.08 -12.23
C ILE A 68 32.75 -1.04 -12.64
N TRP A 69 32.16 -0.33 -11.68
CA TRP A 69 31.20 0.73 -11.93
C TRP A 69 31.15 1.71 -10.76
N GLU A 70 30.95 2.99 -11.06
CA GLU A 70 30.76 4.06 -10.08
C GLU A 70 29.81 5.11 -10.67
N SER A 71 28.88 5.59 -9.87
CA SER A 71 27.96 6.68 -10.25
C SER A 71 27.43 7.39 -9.03
N ALA A 72 26.94 8.62 -9.22
CA ALA A 72 25.99 9.22 -8.30
C ALA A 72 24.58 8.73 -8.64
N LEU A 73 23.82 8.31 -7.64
CA LEU A 73 22.41 7.95 -7.78
C LEU A 73 21.55 8.96 -7.03
N PRO A 74 20.45 9.45 -7.63
CA PRO A 74 19.53 10.31 -6.91
C PRO A 74 18.91 9.56 -5.72
N VAL A 75 18.89 10.20 -4.56
CA VAL A 75 18.13 9.70 -3.41
C VAL A 75 16.77 10.35 -3.44
N SER A 76 15.73 9.52 -3.56
CA SER A 76 14.36 9.99 -3.49
C SER A 76 13.54 8.94 -2.76
N VAL A 77 13.30 9.22 -1.48
CA VAL A 77 12.41 8.44 -0.61
C VAL A 77 11.34 9.39 -0.10
N HIS A 78 10.15 8.84 0.10
CA HIS A 78 9.03 9.58 0.66
C HIS A 78 8.41 8.76 1.78
N SER A 79 7.70 9.46 2.66
CA SER A 79 7.00 8.88 3.79
C SER A 79 5.50 8.75 3.52
N ILE A 80 4.95 7.63 3.96
CA ILE A 80 3.52 7.46 4.21
C ILE A 80 3.38 7.48 5.73
N ARG A 81 2.73 8.50 6.28
CA ARG A 81 2.60 8.67 7.73
C ARG A 81 1.16 8.85 8.15
N GLY A 82 0.90 8.67 9.44
CA GLY A 82 -0.42 8.90 9.98
C GLY A 82 -0.67 8.15 11.28
N GLN A 83 -1.94 7.87 11.54
CA GLN A 83 -2.40 7.19 12.74
C GLN A 83 -3.46 6.16 12.38
N VAL A 84 -3.25 4.92 12.81
CA VAL A 84 -4.22 3.83 12.69
C VAL A 84 -5.18 3.87 13.88
N ARG A 85 -6.47 3.81 13.60
CA ARG A 85 -7.52 3.75 14.62
C ARG A 85 -8.50 2.62 14.32
N ASP A 86 -9.34 2.28 15.29
CA ASP A 86 -10.55 1.49 15.02
C ASP A 86 -11.71 2.41 14.61
N PHE A 87 -12.86 1.82 14.28
CA PHE A 87 -14.08 2.57 13.96
C PHE A 87 -14.76 3.23 15.19
N GLU A 88 -14.27 2.96 16.40
CA GLU A 88 -14.64 3.66 17.63
C GLU A 88 -13.75 4.91 17.87
N GLY A 89 -12.71 5.10 17.05
CA GLY A 89 -11.77 6.21 17.15
C GLY A 89 -10.67 5.99 18.18
N ARG A 90 -10.47 4.77 18.69
CA ARG A 90 -9.35 4.44 19.58
C ARG A 90 -8.10 4.14 18.75
N PRO A 91 -6.90 4.49 19.24
CA PRO A 91 -5.64 3.97 18.69
C PRO A 91 -5.71 2.46 18.47
N PHE A 92 -5.22 2.00 17.32
CA PHE A 92 -5.27 0.59 16.96
C PHE A 92 -3.84 0.08 16.69
N PRO A 93 -3.33 -0.85 17.52
CA PRO A 93 -2.03 -1.48 17.28
C PRO A 93 -2.07 -2.26 15.97
N ALA A 94 -1.27 -1.87 14.99
CA ALA A 94 -1.25 -2.53 13.68
C ALA A 94 0.17 -2.71 13.14
N TYR A 95 0.27 -3.63 12.20
CA TYR A 95 1.38 -3.71 11.26
C TYR A 95 0.96 -3.08 9.95
N LEU A 96 1.83 -2.24 9.38
CA LEU A 96 1.72 -1.83 7.98
C LEU A 96 2.77 -2.60 7.18
N TRP A 97 2.32 -3.37 6.20
CA TRP A 97 3.17 -4.28 5.44
C TRP A 97 3.04 -3.98 3.95
N ALA A 98 4.15 -3.59 3.30
CA ALA A 98 4.21 -3.48 1.86
C ALA A 98 4.18 -4.87 1.21
N VAL A 99 3.14 -5.10 0.43
CA VAL A 99 2.93 -6.36 -0.30
C VAL A 99 3.33 -6.16 -1.75
N GLU A 100 4.32 -6.93 -2.18
CA GLU A 100 4.78 -7.02 -3.57
C GLU A 100 4.17 -8.25 -4.25
N GLU A 101 3.96 -8.18 -5.57
CA GLU A 101 3.57 -9.36 -6.37
C GLU A 101 4.71 -10.39 -6.42
N ASP A 102 5.96 -9.91 -6.27
CA ASP A 102 7.16 -10.74 -6.19
C ASP A 102 7.59 -10.93 -4.72
N LEU A 103 7.18 -12.05 -4.13
CA LEU A 103 7.50 -12.43 -2.75
C LEU A 103 9.01 -12.68 -2.51
N SER A 104 9.83 -12.70 -3.56
CA SER A 104 11.30 -12.82 -3.42
C SER A 104 11.99 -11.50 -3.07
N ARG A 105 11.25 -10.38 -3.09
CA ARG A 105 11.75 -9.06 -2.71
C ARG A 105 11.59 -8.81 -1.22
N PRO A 106 12.50 -8.03 -0.60
CA PRO A 106 12.34 -7.63 0.80
C PRO A 106 11.02 -6.91 0.97
N GLN A 107 10.21 -7.40 1.90
CA GLN A 107 8.97 -6.76 2.26
C GLN A 107 9.25 -5.76 3.39
N ALA A 108 8.87 -4.51 3.18
CA ALA A 108 8.99 -3.49 4.21
C ALA A 108 7.77 -3.54 5.14
N MET A 109 8.02 -3.55 6.45
CA MET A 109 6.97 -3.60 7.47
C MET A 109 7.31 -2.68 8.63
N VAL A 110 6.31 -1.96 9.14
CA VAL A 110 6.41 -1.17 10.37
C VAL A 110 5.28 -1.54 11.30
N GLN A 111 5.52 -1.43 12.61
CA GLN A 111 4.48 -1.54 13.62
C GLN A 111 4.14 -0.14 14.12
N THR A 112 2.85 0.14 14.38
CA THR A 112 2.43 1.39 14.99
C THR A 112 2.97 1.53 16.42
N ASP A 113 3.13 2.76 16.88
CA ASP A 113 3.36 3.05 18.30
C ASP A 113 2.08 2.79 19.15
N PRO A 114 2.14 2.91 20.49
CA PRO A 114 0.98 2.72 21.37
C PRO A 114 -0.19 3.68 21.08
N GLU A 115 0.09 4.85 20.52
CA GLU A 115 -0.90 5.83 20.08
C GLU A 115 -1.40 5.56 18.65
N GLY A 116 -0.96 4.49 18.00
CA GLY A 116 -1.35 4.09 16.65
C GLY A 116 -0.63 4.85 15.54
N ASN A 117 0.36 5.71 15.86
CA ASN A 117 1.08 6.46 14.85
C ASN A 117 2.08 5.57 14.10
N PHE A 118 2.36 5.93 12.86
CA PHE A 118 3.37 5.26 12.04
C PHE A 118 4.05 6.24 11.07
N VAL A 119 5.25 5.86 10.65
CA VAL A 119 5.94 6.42 9.50
C VAL A 119 6.47 5.24 8.69
N PHE A 120 6.11 5.19 7.42
CA PHE A 120 6.50 4.14 6.49
C PHE A 120 7.30 4.78 5.35
N TRP A 121 8.59 4.50 5.28
CA TRP A 121 9.45 5.00 4.21
C TRP A 121 9.40 4.09 3.01
N TYR A 122 9.37 4.68 1.82
CA TYR A 122 9.36 3.93 0.57
C TYR A 122 9.99 4.73 -0.58
N PRO A 123 10.62 4.06 -1.57
CA PRO A 123 11.26 4.76 -2.69
C PRO A 123 10.27 5.55 -3.54
N ALA A 124 10.69 6.72 -4.00
CA ALA A 124 9.90 7.55 -4.89
C ALA A 124 9.67 6.89 -6.26
N GLY A 125 8.57 7.25 -6.91
CA GLY A 125 8.20 6.75 -8.23
C GLY A 125 7.74 5.29 -8.27
N LYS A 126 7.76 4.57 -7.13
CA LYS A 126 7.27 3.20 -7.02
C LYS A 126 5.79 3.17 -6.62
N ARG A 127 5.09 2.15 -7.11
CA ARG A 127 3.77 1.77 -6.59
C ARG A 127 3.98 1.13 -5.23
N VAL A 128 3.06 1.38 -4.28
CA VAL A 128 3.05 0.66 -3.00
C VAL A 128 1.64 0.23 -2.64
N ARG A 129 1.52 -0.99 -2.13
CA ARG A 129 0.30 -1.53 -1.54
C ARG A 129 0.60 -1.93 -0.11
N LEU A 130 -0.01 -1.21 0.84
CA LEU A 130 0.13 -1.52 2.26
C LEU A 130 -1.11 -2.28 2.74
N PHE A 131 -0.85 -3.44 3.31
CA PHE A 131 -1.75 -4.14 4.21
C PHE A 131 -1.67 -3.46 5.58
N VAL A 132 -2.80 -3.20 6.24
CA VAL A 132 -2.86 -2.66 7.61
C VAL A 132 -3.84 -3.49 8.44
N ASP A 133 -3.33 -4.24 9.40
CA ASP A 133 -4.12 -5.02 10.37
C ASP A 133 -3.28 -5.40 11.60
N ASP A 134 -3.90 -6.03 12.59
CA ASP A 134 -3.25 -6.66 13.72
C ASP A 134 -3.07 -8.19 13.53
N GLU A 135 -2.65 -8.88 14.59
CA GLU A 135 -2.48 -10.34 14.60
C GLU A 135 -3.81 -11.13 14.61
N THR A 136 -4.95 -10.44 14.65
CA THR A 136 -6.30 -11.03 14.76
C THR A 136 -7.05 -11.09 13.42
N TYR A 137 -6.34 -10.86 12.31
CA TYR A 137 -6.87 -10.99 10.95
C TYR A 137 -7.71 -12.27 10.77
N SER A 138 -8.89 -12.14 10.16
CA SER A 138 -9.85 -13.23 9.91
C SER A 138 -10.47 -13.86 11.17
N GLN A 139 -10.17 -13.30 12.35
CA GLN A 139 -10.75 -13.70 13.64
C GLN A 139 -11.67 -12.58 14.17
N THR A 140 -11.13 -11.36 14.29
CA THR A 140 -11.90 -10.19 14.75
C THR A 140 -11.88 -9.02 13.78
N THR A 141 -10.84 -8.92 12.94
CA THR A 141 -10.66 -7.84 11.97
C THR A 141 -10.44 -8.35 10.55
N TYR A 142 -10.60 -7.42 9.61
CA TYR A 142 -10.06 -7.49 8.27
C TYR A 142 -9.23 -6.24 7.98
N GLU A 143 -8.43 -6.39 6.94
CA GLU A 143 -7.39 -5.46 6.53
C GLU A 143 -7.97 -4.13 6.05
N CYS A 144 -7.29 -3.04 6.39
CA CYS A 144 -7.42 -1.76 5.68
C CYS A 144 -6.29 -1.67 4.65
N TRP A 145 -6.65 -1.53 3.37
CA TRP A 145 -5.68 -1.39 2.29
C TRP A 145 -5.35 0.06 2.00
N ILE A 146 -4.06 0.38 1.81
CA ILE A 146 -3.60 1.66 1.26
C ILE A 146 -2.89 1.36 -0.06
N THR A 147 -3.43 1.83 -1.18
CA THR A 147 -2.83 1.69 -2.50
C THR A 147 -2.36 3.05 -3.00
N VAL A 148 -1.08 3.17 -3.28
CA VAL A 148 -0.47 4.34 -3.90
C VAL A 148 0.05 3.91 -5.26
N ASP A 149 -0.50 4.48 -6.34
CA ASP A 149 -0.11 4.10 -7.70
C ASP A 149 1.35 4.41 -7.99
N ARG A 150 1.81 5.56 -7.49
CA ARG A 150 3.16 6.07 -7.64
C ARG A 150 3.43 7.06 -6.51
N LEU A 151 4.40 6.80 -5.65
CA LEU A 151 4.72 7.69 -4.54
C LEU A 151 5.64 8.82 -5.02
N GLU A 152 5.13 10.03 -5.21
CA GLU A 152 5.94 11.19 -5.67
C GLU A 152 6.20 12.26 -4.60
N GLY A 153 5.74 12.01 -3.38
CA GLY A 153 5.88 12.94 -2.26
C GLY A 153 5.37 12.32 -0.97
N ASP A 154 5.62 13.00 0.15
CA ASP A 154 5.11 12.60 1.46
C ASP A 154 3.57 12.67 1.47
N ILE A 155 2.94 11.67 2.08
CA ILE A 155 1.49 11.60 2.21
C ILE A 155 1.08 11.29 3.65
N GLU A 156 -0.06 11.84 4.05
CA GLU A 156 -0.71 11.56 5.32
C GLU A 156 -2.01 10.79 5.09
N VAL A 157 -2.17 9.66 5.78
CA VAL A 157 -3.37 8.82 5.72
C VAL A 157 -3.75 8.34 7.11
N TYR A 158 -5.05 8.26 7.40
CA TYR A 158 -5.57 7.91 8.73
C TYR A 158 -6.44 6.65 8.64
N PRO A 159 -5.83 5.48 8.40
CA PRO A 159 -6.57 4.24 8.16
C PRO A 159 -7.35 3.83 9.41
N ARG A 160 -8.56 3.30 9.19
CA ARG A 160 -9.35 2.65 10.24
C ARG A 160 -9.50 1.15 9.98
N VAL A 161 -9.13 0.36 10.98
CA VAL A 161 -9.28 -1.11 10.93
C VAL A 161 -10.63 -1.51 11.53
N GLY A 162 -11.29 -2.44 10.85
CA GLY A 162 -12.61 -2.93 11.21
C GLY A 162 -12.76 -4.40 10.86
N ASN A 163 -13.99 -4.83 10.58
CA ASN A 163 -14.32 -6.23 10.29
C ASN A 163 -14.96 -6.41 8.91
N PHE A 164 -14.62 -5.50 8.00
CA PHE A 164 -15.03 -5.49 6.62
C PHE A 164 -13.83 -5.08 5.76
N GLU A 165 -13.66 -5.74 4.64
CA GLU A 165 -12.57 -5.46 3.72
C GLU A 165 -13.11 -4.79 2.45
N VAL A 166 -12.41 -3.74 2.01
CA VAL A 166 -12.60 -3.13 0.69
C VAL A 166 -11.46 -3.63 -0.20
N TRP A 167 -11.53 -4.91 -0.57
CA TRP A 167 -10.42 -5.60 -1.23
C TRP A 167 -10.29 -5.20 -2.70
N GLY A 168 -9.06 -5.12 -3.19
CA GLY A 168 -8.79 -4.84 -4.60
C GLY A 168 -9.28 -3.47 -5.05
N LEU A 169 -9.24 -2.47 -4.16
CA LEU A 169 -9.62 -1.09 -4.47
C LEU A 169 -8.79 -0.58 -5.66
N HIS A 170 -9.49 -0.18 -6.71
CA HIS A 170 -8.89 0.44 -7.89
C HIS A 170 -9.72 1.65 -8.31
N CYS A 171 -9.04 2.77 -8.59
CA CYS A 171 -9.69 4.00 -9.02
C CYS A 171 -9.08 4.45 -10.35
N TRP A 172 -9.93 4.88 -11.28
CA TRP A 172 -9.49 5.52 -12.52
C TRP A 172 -10.46 6.64 -12.84
N HIS A 173 -10.11 7.49 -13.80
CA HIS A 173 -10.98 8.59 -14.17
C HIS A 173 -10.90 8.92 -15.65
N ASN A 174 -11.93 9.59 -16.15
CA ASN A 174 -11.89 10.34 -17.39
C ASN A 174 -12.00 11.85 -17.07
N GLU A 175 -12.33 12.67 -18.06
CA GLU A 175 -12.45 14.12 -17.87
C GLU A 175 -13.66 14.55 -17.01
N LEU A 176 -14.64 13.66 -16.82
CA LEU A 176 -15.93 13.98 -16.21
C LEU A 176 -16.16 13.27 -14.87
N ILE A 177 -15.66 12.04 -14.72
CA ILE A 177 -15.96 11.20 -13.57
C ILE A 177 -14.73 10.41 -13.11
N TRP A 178 -14.68 10.15 -11.81
CA TRP A 178 -13.94 9.04 -11.24
C TRP A 178 -14.81 7.79 -11.24
N GLN A 179 -14.17 6.65 -11.46
CA GLN A 179 -14.71 5.32 -11.33
C GLN A 179 -13.91 4.56 -10.28
N VAL A 180 -14.61 3.84 -9.42
CA VAL A 180 -14.00 3.07 -8.34
C VAL A 180 -14.57 1.67 -8.33
N TYR A 181 -13.68 0.69 -8.24
CA TYR A 181 -13.98 -0.72 -8.19
C TYR A 181 -13.38 -1.37 -6.95
N PHE A 182 -14.11 -2.27 -6.31
CA PHE A 182 -13.60 -3.10 -5.21
C PHE A 182 -14.46 -4.36 -4.98
N TRP A 183 -13.91 -5.35 -4.27
CA TRP A 183 -14.64 -6.51 -3.75
C TRP A 183 -14.97 -6.30 -2.28
N PRO A 184 -16.26 -6.26 -1.91
CA PRO A 184 -16.65 -6.23 -0.51
C PRO A 184 -16.43 -7.60 0.14
N VAL A 185 -15.79 -7.63 1.31
CA VAL A 185 -15.63 -8.85 2.13
C VAL A 185 -16.08 -8.56 3.56
N SER A 186 -16.85 -9.46 4.18
CA SER A 186 -17.49 -9.23 5.48
C SER A 186 -17.18 -10.35 6.45
N LEU A 187 -16.36 -10.06 7.46
CA LEU A 187 -15.98 -11.05 8.46
C LEU A 187 -17.19 -11.58 9.24
N PRO A 188 -18.17 -10.75 9.66
CA PRO A 188 -19.39 -11.25 10.30
C PRO A 188 -20.21 -12.21 9.43
N LEU A 189 -20.19 -12.05 8.11
CA LEU A 189 -20.85 -13.01 7.22
C LEU A 189 -20.01 -14.27 7.07
N ASP A 190 -18.70 -14.13 7.00
CA ASP A 190 -17.79 -15.25 6.84
C ASP A 190 -17.79 -16.18 8.05
N LEU A 191 -17.72 -15.62 9.26
CA LEU A 191 -17.82 -16.40 10.50
C LEU A 191 -19.17 -17.12 10.62
N ARG A 192 -20.28 -16.50 10.18
CA ARG A 192 -21.61 -17.13 10.15
C ARG A 192 -21.66 -18.30 9.18
N ALA A 193 -21.09 -18.15 7.98
CA ALA A 193 -21.02 -19.20 6.98
C ALA A 193 -20.15 -20.37 7.46
N ARG A 194 -18.95 -20.09 8.00
CA ARG A 194 -18.06 -21.10 8.61
C ARG A 194 -18.78 -21.88 9.70
N LYS A 195 -19.47 -21.20 10.62
CA LYS A 195 -20.26 -21.85 11.69
C LYS A 195 -21.39 -22.74 11.15
N ALA A 196 -21.96 -22.38 9.99
CA ALA A 196 -23.01 -23.15 9.33
C ALA A 196 -22.46 -24.26 8.41
N GLY A 197 -21.14 -24.49 8.36
CA GLY A 197 -20.51 -25.45 7.46
C GLY A 197 -20.66 -25.08 5.98
N ARG A 198 -20.82 -23.79 5.68
CA ARG A 198 -20.98 -23.28 4.31
C ARG A 198 -19.70 -22.62 3.84
N GLU A 199 -19.42 -22.84 2.58
CA GLU A 199 -18.38 -22.15 1.83
C GLU A 199 -18.73 -20.65 1.69
N THR A 200 -17.79 -19.77 2.03
CA THR A 200 -17.91 -18.29 1.95
C THR A 200 -17.61 -17.81 0.55
N PHE A 201 -18.63 -17.48 -0.26
CA PHE A 201 -18.40 -17.19 -1.69
C PHE A 201 -18.97 -15.90 -2.24
N TYR A 202 -19.76 -15.15 -1.48
CA TYR A 202 -20.40 -13.95 -2.02
C TYR A 202 -20.09 -12.74 -1.16
N GLY A 203 -19.26 -11.86 -1.71
CA GLY A 203 -19.14 -10.50 -1.21
C GLY A 203 -20.54 -9.90 -1.02
N PRO A 204 -20.83 -9.27 0.12
CA PRO A 204 -22.18 -8.82 0.41
C PRO A 204 -22.64 -7.81 -0.64
N ARG A 205 -23.89 -7.96 -1.10
CA ARG A 205 -24.51 -6.95 -1.96
C ARG A 205 -24.65 -5.63 -1.21
N LEU A 206 -23.88 -4.63 -1.59
CA LEU A 206 -23.95 -3.30 -0.99
C LEU A 206 -25.05 -2.47 -1.68
N ALA A 207 -25.61 -1.52 -0.94
CA ALA A 207 -26.40 -0.42 -1.48
C ALA A 207 -25.56 0.86 -1.44
N ARG A 208 -25.90 1.86 -2.26
CA ARG A 208 -25.20 3.16 -2.26
C ARG A 208 -25.05 3.77 -0.86
N ARG A 209 -26.11 3.68 -0.04
CA ARG A 209 -26.11 4.21 1.34
C ARG A 209 -25.15 3.51 2.31
N ASP A 210 -24.63 2.34 1.91
CA ASP A 210 -23.67 1.59 2.72
C ASP A 210 -22.24 2.07 2.48
N VAL A 211 -22.02 2.95 1.49
CA VAL A 211 -20.69 3.38 1.03
C VAL A 211 -20.58 4.89 1.08
N THR A 212 -19.50 5.37 1.67
CA THR A 212 -19.11 6.79 1.67
C THR A 212 -17.77 6.91 0.95
N VAL A 213 -17.64 7.92 0.08
CA VAL A 213 -16.39 8.24 -0.60
C VAL A 213 -15.95 9.62 -0.18
N ARG A 214 -14.68 9.76 0.23
CA ARG A 214 -14.06 11.06 0.51
C ARG A 214 -12.88 11.28 -0.43
N VAL A 215 -12.75 12.50 -0.92
CA VAL A 215 -11.62 12.95 -1.74
C VAL A 215 -10.93 14.07 -0.99
N ASN A 216 -9.65 13.87 -0.64
CA ASN A 216 -8.88 14.82 0.17
C ASN A 216 -9.61 15.23 1.47
N GLY A 217 -10.28 14.27 2.12
CA GLY A 217 -11.03 14.47 3.35
C GLY A 217 -12.47 14.96 3.17
N GLU A 218 -12.86 15.43 1.98
CA GLU A 218 -14.22 15.90 1.72
C GLU A 218 -15.12 14.80 1.14
N GLU A 219 -16.31 14.62 1.71
CA GLU A 219 -17.29 13.67 1.18
C GLU A 219 -17.79 14.10 -0.21
N VAL A 220 -17.83 13.15 -1.14
CA VAL A 220 -18.29 13.37 -2.52
C VAL A 220 -19.58 12.60 -2.82
N ALA A 221 -20.44 13.21 -3.63
CA ALA A 221 -21.68 12.58 -4.05
C ALA A 221 -21.41 11.44 -5.04
N ILE A 222 -21.81 10.22 -4.65
CA ILE A 222 -21.84 9.06 -5.56
C ILE A 222 -22.98 9.27 -6.56
N ILE A 223 -22.67 9.41 -7.84
CA ILE A 223 -23.67 9.60 -8.91
C ILE A 223 -24.05 8.29 -9.61
N GLY A 224 -23.15 7.29 -9.57
CA GLY A 224 -23.38 5.95 -10.10
C GLY A 224 -23.00 4.89 -9.06
N PHE A 225 -23.82 3.84 -8.92
CA PHE A 225 -23.53 2.73 -8.02
C PHE A 225 -24.14 1.43 -8.55
N ARG A 226 -23.31 0.41 -8.76
CA ARG A 226 -23.74 -0.89 -9.29
C ARG A 226 -22.99 -2.00 -8.57
N ASN A 227 -23.69 -3.11 -8.34
CA ASN A 227 -23.02 -4.36 -8.01
C ASN A 227 -22.83 -5.14 -9.32
N VAL A 228 -21.63 -5.63 -9.59
CA VAL A 228 -21.29 -6.34 -10.83
C VAL A 228 -20.78 -7.73 -10.49
N ARG A 229 -21.21 -8.73 -11.26
CA ARG A 229 -20.69 -10.10 -11.13
C ARG A 229 -19.40 -10.21 -11.92
N VAL A 230 -18.35 -10.71 -11.27
CA VAL A 230 -17.03 -10.89 -11.88
C VAL A 230 -16.57 -12.34 -11.73
N SER A 231 -15.85 -12.86 -12.72
CA SER A 231 -15.25 -14.20 -12.62
C SER A 231 -14.14 -14.20 -11.58
N ALA A 232 -14.14 -15.20 -10.72
CA ALA A 232 -13.14 -15.42 -9.68
C ALA A 232 -12.16 -16.57 -10.02
N GLY A 233 -12.21 -17.06 -11.27
CA GLY A 233 -11.54 -18.30 -11.66
C GLY A 233 -12.30 -19.55 -11.23
N GLY A 234 -11.96 -20.70 -11.81
CA GLY A 234 -12.56 -21.99 -11.45
C GLY A 234 -14.10 -22.08 -11.60
N GLY A 235 -14.68 -21.30 -12.52
CA GLY A 235 -16.14 -21.22 -12.73
C GLY A 235 -16.91 -20.46 -11.64
N ARG A 236 -16.21 -19.80 -10.71
CA ARG A 236 -16.81 -19.06 -9.60
C ARG A 236 -17.04 -17.59 -9.97
N THR A 237 -18.00 -16.95 -9.31
CA THR A 237 -18.26 -15.51 -9.48
C THR A 237 -18.34 -14.78 -8.15
N HIS A 238 -17.74 -13.60 -8.07
CA HIS A 238 -17.88 -12.67 -6.94
C HIS A 238 -18.76 -11.49 -7.31
N LEU A 239 -19.30 -10.83 -6.28
CA LEU A 239 -20.06 -9.58 -6.43
C LEU A 239 -19.15 -8.42 -6.06
N ALA A 240 -18.69 -7.69 -7.06
CA ALA A 240 -17.90 -6.47 -6.89
C ALA A 240 -18.80 -5.23 -6.87
N CYS A 241 -18.29 -4.13 -6.34
CA CYS A 241 -18.92 -2.82 -6.40
C CYS A 241 -18.21 -1.96 -7.46
N LEU A 242 -19.00 -1.28 -8.30
CA LEU A 242 -18.55 -0.23 -9.20
C LEU A 242 -19.32 1.03 -8.85
N LEU A 243 -18.62 2.11 -8.50
CA LEU A 243 -19.22 3.41 -8.19
C LEU A 243 -18.57 4.52 -9.01
N GLU A 244 -19.31 5.60 -9.18
CA GLU A 244 -18.90 6.77 -9.95
C GLU A 244 -19.18 8.04 -9.14
N PHE A 245 -18.25 8.99 -9.16
CA PHE A 245 -18.43 10.33 -8.60
C PHE A 245 -17.81 11.40 -9.52
N PRO A 246 -18.28 12.65 -9.50
CA PRO A 246 -17.80 13.69 -10.40
C PRO A 246 -16.29 13.94 -10.28
N PHE A 247 -15.63 14.15 -11.42
CA PHE A 247 -14.25 14.62 -11.45
C PHE A 247 -14.22 16.12 -11.11
N GLN A 248 -13.67 16.47 -9.95
CA GLN A 248 -13.59 17.86 -9.49
C GLN A 248 -12.21 18.44 -9.80
N ARG A 249 -12.03 18.91 -11.04
CA ARG A 249 -10.73 19.45 -11.53
C ARG A 249 -10.16 20.56 -10.65
N GLU A 250 -11.02 21.41 -10.09
CA GLU A 250 -10.63 22.56 -9.26
C GLU A 250 -10.22 22.17 -7.83
N LYS A 251 -10.55 20.95 -7.38
CA LYS A 251 -10.15 20.40 -6.08
C LYS A 251 -8.92 19.48 -6.16
N ARG A 252 -8.18 19.51 -7.28
CA ARG A 252 -6.90 18.79 -7.40
C ARG A 252 -5.83 19.48 -6.55
N GLY A 253 -5.79 19.09 -5.27
CA GLY A 253 -4.49 18.92 -4.61
C GLY A 253 -3.76 17.74 -5.25
N LYS A 254 -2.44 17.80 -5.31
CA LYS A 254 -1.60 16.61 -5.55
C LYS A 254 -0.94 16.24 -4.21
N PRO A 255 -1.06 14.98 -3.76
CA PRO A 255 -1.83 13.89 -4.35
C PRO A 255 -3.36 14.04 -4.18
N VAL A 256 -4.12 13.23 -4.92
CA VAL A 256 -5.54 12.97 -4.71
C VAL A 256 -5.69 11.72 -3.83
N LEU A 257 -6.19 11.93 -2.61
CA LEU A 257 -6.47 10.88 -1.62
C LEU A 257 -7.94 10.48 -1.71
N ILE A 258 -8.22 9.28 -2.19
CA ILE A 258 -9.58 8.72 -2.27
C ILE A 258 -9.73 7.70 -1.14
N GLN A 259 -10.60 7.99 -0.18
CA GLN A 259 -11.00 7.06 0.87
C GLN A 259 -12.36 6.47 0.53
N VAL A 260 -12.46 5.15 0.51
CA VAL A 260 -13.73 4.42 0.39
C VAL A 260 -14.04 3.76 1.72
N GLU A 261 -15.11 4.18 2.36
CA GLU A 261 -15.61 3.61 3.61
C GLU A 261 -16.87 2.80 3.33
N VAL A 262 -16.94 1.58 3.85
CA VAL A 262 -18.15 0.77 3.91
C VAL A 262 -18.61 0.70 5.36
N ASN A 263 -19.85 1.09 5.61
CA ASN A 263 -20.44 1.05 6.94
C ASN A 263 -21.81 0.37 6.90
N THR A 264 -21.88 -0.82 7.47
CA THR A 264 -23.12 -1.59 7.51
C THR A 264 -23.45 -2.02 8.94
N LYS A 265 -24.70 -1.79 9.35
CA LYS A 265 -25.16 -2.11 10.71
C LYS A 265 -24.96 -3.58 11.12
N SER A 266 -25.01 -4.51 10.17
CA SER A 266 -25.04 -5.96 10.45
C SER A 266 -24.00 -6.80 9.68
N ARG A 267 -23.20 -6.17 8.81
CA ARG A 267 -22.18 -6.87 8.01
C ARG A 267 -20.78 -6.32 8.27
N GLY A 268 -20.63 -5.29 9.08
CA GLY A 268 -19.34 -4.75 9.49
C GLY A 268 -19.04 -3.37 8.92
N ARG A 269 -17.86 -2.87 9.30
CA ARG A 269 -17.29 -1.58 8.89
C ARG A 269 -15.86 -1.79 8.41
N GLY A 270 -15.47 -1.06 7.39
CA GLY A 270 -14.16 -1.19 6.75
C GLY A 270 -13.87 -0.02 5.83
N GLU A 271 -12.62 0.19 5.50
CA GLU A 271 -12.21 1.19 4.53
C GLU A 271 -10.96 0.78 3.76
N ALA A 272 -10.72 1.48 2.66
CA ALA A 272 -9.46 1.44 1.94
C ALA A 272 -9.15 2.81 1.33
N TRP A 273 -7.87 3.03 1.07
CA TRP A 273 -7.32 4.27 0.55
C TRP A 273 -6.69 4.03 -0.81
N TYR A 274 -6.93 4.96 -1.73
CA TYR A 274 -6.29 5.02 -3.03
C TYR A 274 -5.66 6.39 -3.21
N VAL A 275 -4.40 6.43 -3.63
CA VAL A 275 -3.62 7.65 -3.77
C VAL A 275 -3.15 7.77 -5.22
N ALA A 276 -3.63 8.82 -5.89
CA ALA A 276 -3.29 9.15 -7.26
C ALA A 276 -2.55 10.49 -7.33
N TRP A 277 -1.58 10.61 -8.25
CA TRP A 277 -0.79 11.83 -8.48
C TRP A 277 -1.13 12.53 -9.79
#